data_AF-A0A6N8H2W5-F1
#
_entry.id   AF-A0A6N8H2W5-F1
#
_cell.length_a   1.000
_cell.length_b   1.000
_cell.length_c   1.000
_cell.angle_alpha   90.00
_cell.angle_beta   90.00
_cell.angle_gamma   90.00
#
_symmetry.space_group_name_H-M   'P 1'
#
loop_
_entity.id
_entity.type
_entity.pdbx_description
1 polymer ?
#
loop_
_entity_poly.entity_id
_entity_poly.type
_entity_poly.pdbx_seq_one_letter_code
_entity_poly.pdbx_strand_id
1 'polypeptide(L)'
;MEKHITSQHTDLKWERLRLQYLRKCRRTLYTELLATDKLNEHLGEINEQADSMFSQLVKQLAEQQGITEALKAENQLLWVQQMNNVQNVASEIVLNELIYC
;
A
#
# COMPACT_ATOMS: atom_id res chain seq x y z
N MET A 1 -3.24 16.33 -30.45
CA MET A 1 -4.10 16.42 -29.27
C MET A 1 -4.09 15.06 -28.64
N GLU A 2 -3.19 14.81 -27.70
CA GLU A 2 -3.07 13.54 -26.97
C GLU A 2 -2.14 13.80 -25.79
N LYS A 3 -2.70 14.10 -24.62
CA LYS A 3 -1.97 14.00 -23.36
C LYS A 3 -2.32 12.63 -22.80
N HIS A 4 -1.42 11.67 -23.00
CA HIS A 4 -1.38 10.47 -22.18
C HIS A 4 -1.18 10.92 -20.73
N ILE A 5 -2.27 10.95 -19.97
CA ILE A 5 -2.22 11.03 -18.52
C ILE A 5 -1.93 9.59 -18.06
N THR A 6 -0.68 9.17 -18.16
CA THR A 6 -0.16 8.13 -17.27
C THR A 6 0.07 8.82 -15.94
N SER A 7 -0.99 8.84 -15.13
CA SER A 7 -0.92 9.15 -13.71
C SER A 7 -0.06 8.07 -13.04
N GLN A 8 1.26 8.20 -13.08
CA GLN A 8 2.12 7.70 -12.02
C GLN A 8 1.85 8.57 -10.79
N HIS A 9 0.67 8.38 -10.20
CA HIS A 9 0.44 8.83 -8.84
C HIS A 9 1.13 7.77 -7.99
N THR A 10 2.44 7.90 -7.77
CA THR A 10 3.13 7.15 -6.72
C THR A 10 2.42 7.56 -5.42
N ASP A 11 1.45 6.76 -4.99
CA ASP A 11 0.69 7.09 -3.79
C ASP A 11 1.64 6.89 -2.60
N LEU A 12 2.24 7.99 -2.14
CA LEU A 12 3.11 8.04 -0.94
C LEU A 12 2.31 7.82 0.35
N LYS A 13 1.24 7.03 0.30
CA LYS A 13 0.38 6.66 1.43
C LYS A 13 1.21 5.96 2.51
N TRP A 14 1.99 4.95 2.13
CA TRP A 14 2.78 4.18 3.08
C TRP A 14 3.88 5.01 3.71
N GLU A 15 4.55 5.84 2.90
CA GLU A 15 5.53 6.81 3.35
C GLU A 15 4.99 7.71 4.47
N ARG A 16 3.84 8.34 4.23
CA ARG A 16 3.18 9.26 5.18
C ARG A 16 2.79 8.56 6.47
N LEU A 17 2.25 7.34 6.37
CA LEU A 17 1.86 6.56 7.54
C LEU A 17 3.08 6.12 8.36
N ARG A 18 4.16 5.66 7.70
CA ARG A 18 5.41 5.29 8.36
C ARG A 18 6.03 6.49 9.05
N LEU A 19 6.12 7.64 8.39
CA LEU A 19 6.62 8.88 8.99
C LEU A 19 5.80 9.28 10.22
N GLN A 20 4.47 9.20 10.16
CA GLN A 20 3.60 9.52 11.29
C GLN A 20 3.87 8.57 12.48
N TYR A 21 3.99 7.27 12.21
CA TYR A 21 4.30 6.27 13.22
C TYR A 21 5.67 6.48 13.85
N LEU A 22 6.71 6.73 13.03
CA LEU A 22 8.06 7.02 13.52
C LEU A 22 8.08 8.20 14.48
N ARG A 23 7.39 9.31 14.13
CA ARG A 23 7.32 10.51 14.99
C ARG A 23 6.57 10.28 16.30
N LYS A 24 5.52 9.45 16.29
CA LYS A 24 4.66 9.26 17.47
C LYS A 24 5.16 8.14 18.38
N CYS A 25 5.56 7.01 17.80
CA CYS A 25 5.77 5.76 18.51
C CYS A 25 7.25 5.31 18.51
N ARG A 26 8.06 5.70 17.51
CA ARG A 26 9.48 5.30 17.37
C ARG A 26 10.42 6.51 17.31
N ARG A 27 10.28 7.43 18.27
CA ARG A 27 11.03 8.72 18.29
C ARG A 27 12.55 8.56 18.20
N THR A 28 13.12 7.56 18.87
CA THR A 28 14.57 7.31 18.83
C THR A 28 15.04 7.03 17.41
N LEU A 29 14.37 6.10 16.71
CA LEU A 29 14.68 5.76 15.32
C LEU A 29 14.46 6.97 14.39
N TYR A 30 13.39 7.73 14.59
CA TYR A 30 13.14 8.95 13.83
C TYR A 30 14.29 9.97 13.95
N THR A 31 14.76 10.22 15.17
CA THR A 31 15.87 11.16 15.41
C THR A 31 17.19 10.64 14.87
N GLU A 32 17.45 9.34 14.97
CA GLU A 32 18.63 8.71 14.38
C GLU A 32 18.65 8.88 12.85
N LEU A 33 17.55 8.52 12.17
CA LEU A 33 17.43 8.66 10.71
C LEU A 33 17.60 10.10 10.25
N LEU A 34 17.09 11.08 11.01
CA LEU A 34 17.32 12.50 10.74
C LEU A 34 18.78 12.89 10.92
N ALA A 35 19.43 12.45 12.01
CA ALA A 35 20.83 12.77 12.29
C ALA A 35 21.77 12.18 11.23
N THR A 36 21.41 11.05 10.64
CA THR A 36 22.18 10.40 9.56
C THR A 36 21.77 10.82 8.15
N ASP A 37 20.78 11.71 8.00
CA ASP A 37 20.18 12.10 6.70
C ASP A 37 19.62 10.93 5.87
N LYS A 38 19.19 9.85 6.53
CA LYS A 38 18.67 8.63 5.91
C LYS A 38 17.15 8.50 5.96
N LEU A 39 16.47 9.52 6.48
CA LEU A 39 15.02 9.46 6.66
C LEU A 39 14.29 9.26 5.33
N ASN A 40 14.65 10.02 4.29
CA ASN A 40 13.98 9.94 2.99
C ASN A 40 14.25 8.60 2.28
N GLU A 41 15.48 8.08 2.38
CA GLU A 41 15.85 6.76 1.87
C GLU A 41 15.02 5.66 2.54
N HIS A 42 14.98 5.62 3.88
CA HIS A 42 14.18 4.65 4.64
C HIS A 42 12.69 4.71 4.28
N LEU A 43 12.15 5.92 4.15
CA LEU A 43 10.75 6.13 3.82
C LEU A 43 10.41 5.67 2.39
N GLY A 44 11.31 5.93 1.44
CA GLY A 44 11.19 5.45 0.06
C GLY A 44 11.22 3.93 -0.05
N GLU A 45 12.20 3.29 0.62
CA GLU A 45 12.32 1.83 0.67
C GLU A 45 11.06 1.17 1.25
N ILE A 46 10.54 1.68 2.36
CA ILE A 46 9.30 1.17 2.97
C ILE A 46 8.11 1.38 2.04
N ASN A 47 8.03 2.51 1.33
CA ASN A 47 6.93 2.75 0.39
C ASN A 47 6.94 1.75 -0.77
N GLU A 48 8.10 1.54 -1.39
CA GLU A 48 8.25 0.57 -2.49
C GLU A 48 7.95 -0.86 -2.03
N GLN A 49 8.45 -1.25 -0.85
CA GLN A 49 8.19 -2.56 -0.29
C GLN A 49 6.71 -2.77 0.04
N ALA A 50 6.06 -1.75 0.61
CA ALA A 50 4.63 -1.79 0.94
C ALA A 50 3.75 -1.86 -0.31
N ASP A 51 4.06 -1.09 -1.36
CA ASP A 51 3.31 -1.12 -2.63
C ASP A 51 3.46 -2.46 -3.35
N SER A 52 4.67 -3.02 -3.35
CA SER A 52 4.95 -4.35 -3.92
C SER A 52 4.17 -5.44 -3.17
N MET A 53 4.25 -5.44 -1.83
CA MET A 53 3.54 -6.41 -0.99
C MET A 53 2.02 -6.27 -1.13
N PHE A 54 1.50 -5.05 -1.12
CA PHE A 54 0.07 -4.77 -1.32
C PHE A 54 -0.42 -5.34 -2.65
N SER A 55 0.27 -5.02 -3.74
CA SER A 55 -0.09 -5.47 -5.09
C SER A 55 -0.08 -6.99 -5.21
N GLN A 56 0.93 -7.64 -4.61
CA GLN A 56 1.01 -9.10 -4.58
C GLN A 56 -0.14 -9.72 -3.77
N LEU A 57 -0.43 -9.18 -2.59
CA LEU A 57 -1.51 -9.68 -1.72
C LEU A 57 -2.88 -9.52 -2.38
N VAL A 58 -3.17 -8.37 -3.00
CA VAL A 58 -4.43 -8.14 -3.72
C VAL A 58 -4.62 -9.17 -4.82
N LYS A 59 -3.58 -9.42 -5.62
CA LYS A 59 -3.62 -10.44 -6.68
C LYS A 59 -3.90 -11.83 -6.12
N GLN A 60 -3.14 -12.26 -5.12
CA GLN A 60 -3.27 -13.59 -4.53
C GLN A 60 -4.64 -13.80 -3.88
N LEU A 61 -5.14 -12.82 -3.12
CA LEU A 61 -6.43 -12.90 -2.45
C LEU A 61 -7.59 -12.87 -3.44
N ALA A 62 -7.51 -12.08 -4.51
CA ALA A 62 -8.52 -12.05 -5.56
C ALA A 62 -8.58 -13.40 -6.32
N GLU A 63 -7.43 -13.99 -6.64
CA GLU A 63 -7.33 -15.32 -7.25
C GLU A 63 -7.92 -16.40 -6.33
N GLN A 64 -7.59 -16.38 -5.03
CA GLN A 64 -8.11 -17.32 -4.04
C GLN A 64 -9.63 -17.23 -3.86
N GLN A 65 -10.19 -16.02 -3.94
CA GLN A 65 -11.63 -15.78 -3.78
C GLN A 65 -12.41 -15.91 -5.09
N GLY A 66 -11.75 -16.20 -6.22
CA GLY A 66 -12.39 -16.34 -7.52
C GLY A 66 -12.98 -15.03 -8.06
N ILE A 67 -12.42 -13.88 -7.66
CA ILE A 67 -12.87 -12.56 -8.14
C ILE A 67 -12.36 -12.37 -9.56
N THR A 68 -13.22 -12.64 -10.54
CA THR A 68 -12.86 -12.64 -11.97
C THR A 68 -13.56 -11.52 -12.75
N GLU A 69 -13.06 -11.22 -13.95
CA GLU A 69 -13.76 -10.32 -14.87
C GLU A 69 -15.12 -10.89 -15.33
N ALA A 70 -15.32 -12.21 -15.28
CA ALA A 70 -16.63 -12.82 -15.52
C ALA A 70 -17.65 -12.41 -14.45
N LEU A 71 -17.26 -12.46 -13.17
CA LEU A 71 -18.08 -11.96 -12.06
C LEU A 71 -18.41 -10.48 -12.24
N LYS A 72 -17.47 -9.68 -12.73
CA LYS A 72 -17.68 -8.25 -12.99
C LYS A 72 -18.70 -7.99 -14.09
N ALA A 73 -18.71 -8.81 -15.15
CA ALA A 73 -19.67 -8.72 -16.24
C ALA A 73 -21.09 -9.14 -15.81
N GLU A 74 -21.19 -10.13 -14.92
CA GLU A 74 -22.46 -10.61 -14.37
C GLU A 74 -23.02 -9.67 -13.28
N ASN A 75 -22.17 -9.24 -12.36
CA ASN A 75 -22.54 -8.40 -11.22
C ASN A 75 -21.40 -7.47 -10.80
N GLN A 76 -21.34 -6.31 -11.44
CA GLN A 76 -20.33 -5.29 -11.19
C GLN A 76 -20.32 -4.82 -9.73
N LEU A 77 -21.47 -4.69 -9.08
CA LEU A 77 -21.55 -4.19 -7.70
C LEU A 77 -20.94 -5.20 -6.72
N LEU A 78 -21.25 -6.48 -6.89
CA LEU A 78 -20.65 -7.56 -6.09
C LEU A 78 -19.14 -7.63 -6.32
N TRP A 79 -18.68 -7.51 -7.57
CA TRP A 79 -17.25 -7.47 -7.87
C TRP A 79 -16.53 -6.33 -7.15
N VAL A 80 -17.09 -5.12 -7.18
CA VAL A 80 -16.52 -3.95 -6.46
C VAL A 80 -16.49 -4.22 -4.96
N GLN A 81 -17.56 -4.77 -4.39
CA GLN A 81 -17.63 -5.10 -2.96
C GLN A 81 -16.53 -6.11 -2.56
N GLN A 82 -16.38 -7.19 -3.32
CA GLN A 82 -15.36 -8.20 -3.02
C GLN A 82 -13.94 -7.66 -3.23
N MET A 83 -13.70 -6.89 -4.29
CA MET A 83 -12.40 -6.28 -4.54
C MET A 83 -12.01 -5.29 -3.44
N ASN A 84 -12.97 -4.49 -2.94
CA ASN A 84 -12.75 -3.61 -1.80
C ASN A 84 -12.38 -4.39 -0.53
N ASN A 85 -13.07 -5.50 -0.26
CA ASN A 85 -12.74 -6.35 0.88
C ASN A 85 -11.31 -6.90 0.78
N VAL A 86 -10.90 -7.37 -0.41
CA VAL A 86 -9.53 -7.82 -0.67
C VAL A 86 -8.50 -6.71 -0.42
N GLN A 87 -8.75 -5.50 -0.94
CA GLN A 87 -7.86 -4.36 -0.72
C GLN A 87 -7.76 -3.95 0.75
N ASN A 88 -8.85 -4.07 1.51
CA ASN A 88 -8.84 -3.82 2.95
C ASN A 88 -7.96 -4.83 3.69
N VAL A 89 -8.15 -6.12 3.43
CA VAL A 89 -7.33 -7.20 4.03
C VAL A 89 -5.85 -7.02 3.67
N ALA A 90 -5.54 -6.77 2.40
CA ALA A 90 -4.17 -6.52 1.96
C ALA A 90 -3.56 -5.29 2.65
N SER A 91 -4.34 -4.22 2.81
CA SER A 91 -3.90 -3.02 3.52
C SER A 91 -3.61 -3.31 4.99
N GLU A 92 -4.46 -4.06 5.69
CA GLU A 92 -4.25 -4.41 7.10
C GLU A 92 -2.96 -5.19 7.31
N ILE A 93 -2.67 -6.16 6.44
CA ILE A 93 -1.41 -6.92 6.48
C ILE A 93 -0.22 -5.97 6.30
N VAL A 94 -0.23 -5.09 5.29
CA VAL A 94 0.85 -4.13 5.04
C VAL A 94 1.07 -3.19 6.22
N LEU A 95 -0.02 -2.69 6.81
CA LEU A 95 0.06 -1.81 7.97
C LEU A 95 0.74 -2.48 9.16
N ASN A 96 0.40 -3.74 9.45
CA ASN A 96 0.94 -4.46 10.59
C ASN A 96 2.38 -4.93 10.38
N GLU A 97 2.71 -5.42 9.19
CA GLU A 97 4.02 -6.04 8.91
C GLU A 97 5.12 -5.01 8.62
N LEU A 98 4.78 -3.89 7.96
CA LEU A 98 5.79 -2.92 7.48
C LEU A 98 5.65 -1.52 8.10
N ILE A 99 4.42 -1.04 8.32
CA ILE A 99 4.22 0.36 8.69
C ILE A 99 4.31 0.57 10.20
N TYR A 100 3.64 -0.27 10.98
CA TYR A 100 3.50 -0.14 12.44
C TYR A 100 4.36 -1.12 13.23
N CYS A 101 5.35 -1.75 12.59
CA CYS A 101 6.35 -2.57 13.26
C CYS A 101 7.40 -1.73 14.00
#